data_AF-A0A662V7W8-F1
#
_entry.id   AF-A0A662V7W8-F1
#
_cell.length_a   1.000
_cell.length_b   1.000
_cell.length_c   1.000
_cell.angle_alpha   90.00
_cell.angle_beta   90.00
_cell.angle_gamma   90.00
#
_symmetry.space_group_name_H-M   'P 1'
#
loop_
_entity.id
_entity.type
_entity.pdbx_description
1 polymer ?
#
loop_
_entity_poly.entity_id
_entity_poly.type
_entity_poly.pdbx_seq_one_letter_code
_entity_poly.pdbx_strand_id
1 'polypeptide(L)'
;MWNVINREIRKCRESSSDSYKVIDCLKALVDKYGRDGMIFYEIAMQYEALGLYDKAMEYCREAVELFPLPKYKSMARECYRRNAERVGHGRSIGTEVVGFRDVLVIDDDTLFVV
;
A
#
# COMPACT_ATOMS: atom_id res chain seq x y z
N MET A 1 -4.25 -25.07 11.39
CA MET A 1 -4.48 -23.63 11.66
C MET A 1 -4.83 -22.83 10.39
N TRP A 2 -4.08 -22.98 9.29
CA TRP A 2 -4.26 -22.19 8.06
C TRP A 2 -5.71 -22.11 7.51
N ASN A 3 -6.47 -23.20 7.61
CA ASN A 3 -7.89 -23.24 7.21
C ASN A 3 -8.78 -22.25 7.97
N VAL A 4 -8.47 -21.97 9.24
CA VAL A 4 -9.24 -21.03 10.07
C VAL A 4 -8.91 -19.60 9.66
N ILE A 5 -7.62 -19.27 9.55
CA ILE A 5 -7.16 -17.94 9.12
C ILE A 5 -7.73 -17.61 7.73
N ASN A 6 -7.63 -18.51 6.76
CA ASN A 6 -8.16 -18.28 5.41
C ASN A 6 -9.68 -18.09 5.39
N ARG A 7 -10.41 -18.75 6.29
CA ARG A 7 -11.86 -18.55 6.44
C ARG A 7 -12.18 -17.16 7.00
N GLU A 8 -11.46 -16.71 8.02
CA GLU A 8 -11.66 -15.38 8.63
C GLU A 8 -11.25 -14.26 7.67
N ILE A 9 -10.15 -14.43 6.93
CA ILE A 9 -9.76 -13.52 5.83
C ILE A 9 -10.91 -13.39 4.82
N ARG A 10 -11.48 -14.51 4.39
CA ARG A 10 -12.61 -14.50 3.44
C ARG A 10 -13.79 -13.72 4.03
N LYS A 11 -14.14 -13.93 5.31
CA LYS A 11 -15.20 -13.15 5.98
C LYS A 11 -14.90 -11.65 5.99
N CYS A 12 -13.66 -11.24 6.25
CA CYS A 12 -13.27 -9.82 6.21
C CYS A 12 -13.48 -9.21 4.82
N ARG A 13 -13.17 -9.94 3.74
CA ARG A 13 -13.41 -9.44 2.36
C ARG A 13 -14.88 -9.42 1.98
N GLU A 14 -15.67 -10.34 2.51
CA GLU A 14 -17.11 -10.42 2.23
C GLU A 14 -17.92 -9.43 3.06
N SER A 15 -17.38 -8.93 4.17
CA SER A 15 -18.09 -7.99 5.05
C SER A 15 -18.17 -6.57 4.49
N SER A 16 -17.23 -6.17 3.61
CA SER A 16 -17.23 -4.86 2.99
C SER A 16 -16.45 -4.82 1.68
N SER A 17 -16.90 -3.98 0.75
CA SER A 17 -16.13 -3.61 -0.44
C SER A 17 -15.18 -2.43 -0.19
N ASP A 18 -15.28 -1.76 0.97
CA ASP A 18 -14.39 -0.67 1.36
C ASP A 18 -13.06 -1.24 1.86
N SER A 19 -11.99 -1.01 1.10
CA SER A 19 -10.66 -1.53 1.40
C SER A 19 -10.15 -1.12 2.78
N TYR A 20 -10.48 0.06 3.31
CA TYR A 20 -10.05 0.46 4.65
C TYR A 20 -10.70 -0.40 5.74
N LYS A 21 -12.00 -0.68 5.61
CA LYS A 21 -12.71 -1.57 6.54
C LYS A 21 -12.19 -3.00 6.47
N VAL A 22 -11.86 -3.48 5.27
CA VAL A 22 -11.25 -4.81 5.09
C VAL A 22 -9.87 -4.84 5.74
N ILE A 23 -9.04 -3.80 5.58
CA ILE A 23 -7.72 -3.71 6.22
C ILE A 23 -7.85 -3.75 7.74
N ASP A 24 -8.78 -2.99 8.32
CA ASP A 24 -8.98 -2.97 9.78
C ASP A 24 -9.40 -4.34 10.31
N CYS A 25 -10.29 -5.04 9.59
CA CYS A 25 -10.66 -6.41 9.90
C CYS A 25 -9.46 -7.37 9.83
N LEU A 26 -8.64 -7.27 8.78
CA LEU A 26 -7.44 -8.10 8.62
C LEU A 26 -6.39 -7.83 9.71
N LYS A 27 -6.22 -6.57 10.15
CA LYS A 27 -5.33 -6.21 11.26
C LYS A 27 -5.79 -6.82 12.59
N ALA A 28 -7.10 -6.83 12.85
CA ALA A 28 -7.63 -7.53 14.01
C ALA A 28 -7.34 -9.05 13.99
N LEU A 29 -7.22 -9.66 12.80
CA LEU A 29 -6.76 -11.04 12.69
C LEU A 29 -5.27 -11.19 13.05
N VAL A 30 -4.43 -10.20 12.75
CA VAL A 30 -3.03 -10.19 13.20
C VAL A 30 -2.96 -10.12 14.72
N ASP A 31 -3.77 -9.28 15.36
CA ASP A 31 -3.82 -9.19 16.83
C ASP A 31 -4.26 -10.51 17.47
N LYS A 32 -5.18 -11.22 16.82
CA LYS A 32 -5.76 -12.47 17.33
C LYS A 32 -4.90 -13.70 17.09
N TYR A 33 -4.26 -13.80 15.92
CA TYR A 33 -3.57 -15.02 15.47
C TYR A 33 -2.06 -14.83 15.32
N GLY A 34 -1.56 -13.61 15.47
CA GLY A 34 -0.18 -13.25 15.23
C GLY A 34 0.11 -12.91 13.75
N ARG A 35 1.38 -12.66 13.47
CA ARG A 35 1.87 -12.33 12.13
C ARG A 35 1.81 -13.57 11.23
N ASP A 36 0.98 -13.51 10.19
CA ASP A 36 0.80 -14.57 9.20
C ASP A 36 0.98 -14.02 7.78
N GLY A 37 1.71 -14.76 6.93
CA GLY A 37 2.03 -14.30 5.59
C GLY A 37 0.80 -14.08 4.69
N MET A 38 -0.27 -14.86 4.87
CA MET A 38 -1.49 -14.68 4.08
C MET A 38 -2.26 -13.45 4.53
N ILE A 39 -2.33 -13.18 5.84
CA ILE A 39 -2.97 -11.96 6.34
C ILE A 39 -2.24 -10.71 5.80
N PHE A 40 -0.91 -10.70 5.86
CA PHE A 40 -0.11 -9.58 5.34
C PHE A 40 -0.23 -9.42 3.83
N TYR A 41 -0.23 -10.53 3.08
CA TYR A 41 -0.47 -10.51 1.63
C TYR A 41 -1.83 -9.89 1.30
N GLU A 42 -2.89 -10.24 2.03
CA GLU A 42 -4.23 -9.72 1.79
C GLU A 42 -4.34 -8.23 2.14
N ILE A 43 -3.65 -7.76 3.20
CA ILE A 43 -3.53 -6.33 3.49
C ILE A 43 -2.83 -5.59 2.33
N ALA A 44 -1.76 -6.17 1.77
CA ALA A 44 -1.09 -5.61 0.60
C ALA A 44 -2.04 -5.46 -0.59
N MET A 45 -2.95 -6.43 -0.81
CA MET A 45 -3.96 -6.36 -1.88
C MET A 45 -4.95 -5.23 -1.70
N GLN A 46 -5.36 -4.96 -0.46
CA GLN A 46 -6.23 -3.81 -0.19
C GLN A 46 -5.50 -2.48 -0.42
N TYR A 47 -4.23 -2.36 -0.02
CA TYR A 47 -3.44 -1.16 -0.32
C TYR A 47 -3.17 -0.98 -1.81
N GLU A 48 -2.92 -2.07 -2.56
CA GLU A 48 -2.79 -2.03 -4.01
C GLU A 48 -4.09 -1.53 -4.66
N ALA A 49 -5.26 -2.00 -4.21
CA ALA A 49 -6.56 -1.55 -4.71
C ALA A 49 -6.84 -0.06 -4.42
N LEU A 50 -6.29 0.48 -3.32
CA LEU A 50 -6.34 1.90 -2.98
C LEU A 50 -5.33 2.77 -3.75
N GLY A 51 -4.48 2.16 -4.60
CA GLY A 51 -3.39 2.88 -5.28
C GLY A 51 -2.22 3.26 -4.38
N LEU A 52 -2.21 2.78 -3.13
CA LEU A 52 -1.17 3.04 -2.14
C LEU A 52 -0.02 2.03 -2.30
N TYR A 53 0.66 2.11 -3.44
CA TYR A 53 1.61 1.08 -3.88
C TYR A 53 2.82 0.94 -2.94
N ASP A 54 3.33 2.03 -2.35
CA ASP A 54 4.42 1.96 -1.38
C ASP A 54 4.04 1.11 -0.16
N LYS A 55 2.83 1.35 0.40
CA LYS A 55 2.31 0.54 1.51
C LYS A 55 2.07 -0.90 1.07
N ALA A 56 1.52 -1.13 -0.13
CA ALA A 56 1.35 -2.48 -0.64
C ALA A 56 2.69 -3.24 -0.67
N MET A 57 3.76 -2.60 -1.14
CA MET A 57 5.11 -3.18 -1.19
C MET A 57 5.66 -3.55 0.19
N GLU A 58 5.45 -2.72 1.21
CA GLU A 58 5.85 -3.03 2.60
C GLU A 58 5.23 -4.35 3.08
N TYR A 59 3.91 -4.49 2.90
CA TYR A 59 3.19 -5.71 3.30
C TYR A 59 3.51 -6.92 2.40
N CYS A 60 3.76 -6.73 1.10
CA CYS A 60 4.23 -7.81 0.24
C CYS A 60 5.57 -8.36 0.75
N ARG A 61 6.51 -7.49 1.16
CA ARG A 61 7.83 -7.90 1.69
C ARG A 61 7.68 -8.70 2.98
N GLU A 62 6.88 -8.21 3.91
CA GLU A 62 6.57 -8.92 5.16
C GLU A 62 5.97 -10.31 4.89
N ALA A 63 5.06 -10.41 3.91
CA ALA A 63 4.48 -11.69 3.51
C ALA A 63 5.55 -12.68 2.96
N VAL A 64 6.55 -12.20 2.20
CA VAL A 64 7.66 -13.05 1.70
C VAL A 64 8.43 -13.70 2.86
N GLU A 65 8.70 -12.94 3.91
CA GLU A 65 9.43 -13.44 5.08
C GLU A 65 8.62 -14.45 5.89
N LEU A 66 7.31 -14.22 6.02
CA LEU A 66 6.41 -15.04 6.83
C LEU A 66 5.94 -16.31 6.12
N PHE A 67 5.94 -16.35 4.77
CA PHE A 67 5.47 -17.53 4.05
C PHE A 67 6.45 -18.72 4.17
N PRO A 68 6.00 -19.91 4.60
CA PRO A 68 6.91 -21.04 4.77
C PRO A 68 7.30 -21.72 3.45
N LEU A 69 6.41 -21.69 2.44
CA LEU A 69 6.62 -22.43 1.20
C LEU A 69 7.04 -21.52 0.04
N PRO A 70 7.95 -21.98 -0.85
CA PRO A 70 8.43 -21.20 -1.99
C PRO A 70 7.32 -20.65 -2.88
N LYS A 71 6.26 -21.45 -3.12
CA LYS A 71 5.12 -21.04 -3.94
C LYS A 71 4.49 -19.73 -3.43
N TYR A 72 4.26 -19.62 -2.11
CA TYR A 72 3.66 -18.43 -1.53
C TYR A 72 4.65 -17.27 -1.43
N LYS A 73 5.94 -17.55 -1.21
CA LYS A 73 6.99 -16.52 -1.33
C LYS A 73 7.01 -15.91 -2.73
N SER A 74 6.92 -16.73 -3.78
CA SER A 74 6.87 -16.24 -5.16
C SER A 74 5.64 -15.37 -5.43
N MET A 75 4.47 -15.75 -4.90
CA MET A 75 3.24 -14.95 -4.97
C MET A 75 3.43 -13.56 -4.32
N ALA A 76 4.04 -13.48 -3.15
CA ALA A 76 4.32 -12.20 -2.48
C ALA A 76 5.43 -11.40 -3.16
N ARG A 77 6.43 -12.04 -3.77
CA ARG A 77 7.43 -11.33 -4.60
C ARG A 77 6.81 -10.72 -5.85
N GLU A 78 5.85 -11.42 -6.47
CA GLU A 78 5.11 -10.88 -7.61
C GLU A 78 4.26 -9.66 -7.22
N CYS A 79 3.58 -9.74 -6.06
CA CYS A 79 2.91 -8.60 -5.42
C CYS A 79 3.87 -7.40 -5.28
N TYR A 80 5.07 -7.63 -4.74
CA TYR A 80 6.06 -6.57 -4.61
C TYR A 80 6.46 -5.98 -5.97
N ARG A 81 6.81 -6.85 -6.94
CA ARG A 81 7.28 -6.45 -8.26
C ARG A 81 6.27 -5.58 -9.01
N ARG A 82 5.00 -6.01 -9.09
CA ARG A 82 3.96 -5.25 -9.83
C ARG A 82 3.65 -3.90 -9.18
N ASN A 83 3.75 -3.79 -7.86
CA ASN A 83 3.55 -2.52 -7.16
C ASN A 83 4.75 -1.59 -7.35
N ALA A 84 5.98 -2.12 -7.36
CA ALA A 84 7.19 -1.34 -7.68
C ALA A 84 7.15 -0.73 -9.09
N GLU A 85 6.64 -1.47 -10.08
CA GLU A 85 6.45 -0.98 -11.44
C GLU A 85 5.48 0.20 -11.51
N ARG A 86 4.40 0.17 -10.70
CA ARG A 86 3.40 1.25 -10.64
C ARG A 86 3.93 2.51 -9.96
N VAL A 87 4.75 2.37 -8.92
CA VAL A 87 5.46 3.51 -8.32
C VAL A 87 6.37 4.19 -9.34
N GLY A 88 7.09 3.38 -10.15
CA GLY A 88 7.93 3.88 -11.23
C GLY A 88 7.15 4.67 -12.29
N HIS A 89 5.98 4.18 -12.71
CA HIS A 89 5.13 4.89 -13.67
C HIS A 89 4.45 6.14 -13.09
N GLY A 90 4.00 6.09 -11.84
CA GLY A 90 3.37 7.24 -11.17
C GLY A 90 4.33 8.42 -10.97
N ARG A 91 5.62 8.15 -10.75
CA ARG A 91 6.66 9.20 -10.67
C ARG A 91 6.92 9.90 -12.01
N SER A 92 6.80 9.19 -13.13
CA SER A 92 6.99 9.78 -14.46
C SER A 92 5.84 10.70 -14.89
N ILE A 93 4.65 10.57 -14.29
CA ILE A 93 3.48 11.42 -14.58
C ILE A 93 3.42 12.63 -13.63
N GLY A 94 4.17 12.62 -12.52
CA GLY A 94 4.15 13.65 -11.47
C GLY A 94 5.00 14.91 -11.74
N THR A 95 5.51 15.11 -12.96
CA THR A 95 6.15 16.36 -13.37
C THR A 95 5.29 16.93 -14.48
N GLU A 96 4.89 18.20 -14.38
CA GLU A 96 3.91 18.91 -15.23
C GLU A 96 2.44 18.86 -14.76
N VAL A 97 2.15 19.53 -13.65
CA VAL A 97 1.10 20.57 -13.57
C VAL A 97 1.31 21.42 -12.31
N VAL A 98 2.32 22.30 -12.33
CA VAL A 98 2.23 23.56 -11.57
C VAL A 98 1.70 24.59 -12.55
N GLY A 99 0.37 24.72 -12.58
CA GLY A 99 -0.30 25.49 -13.60
C GLY A 99 -1.67 25.99 -13.16
N PHE A 100 -1.81 26.42 -11.89
CA PHE A 100 -2.89 27.32 -11.50
C PHE A 100 -2.33 28.45 -10.63
N ARG A 101 -2.54 29.66 -11.13
CA ARG A 101 -2.03 30.98 -10.72
C ARG A 101 -2.45 31.34 -9.30
N ASP A 102 -1.57 32.03 -8.58
CA ASP A 102 -1.96 33.16 -7.74
C ASP A 102 -0.96 34.31 -7.91
N VAL A 103 -1.54 35.47 -8.25
CA VAL A 103 -0.94 36.80 -8.31
C VAL A 103 -0.90 37.38 -6.90
N LEU A 104 0.19 38.05 -6.50
CA LEU A 104 0.28 39.21 -5.58
C LEU A 104 1.80 39.47 -5.32
N VAL A 105 2.43 40.65 -5.25
CA VAL A 105 2.13 42.10 -5.18
C VAL A 105 3.42 42.82 -5.65
N ILE A 106 3.31 44.03 -6.23
CA ILE A 106 4.43 44.98 -6.43
C ILE A 106 4.44 45.98 -5.26
N ASP A 107 5.65 46.49 -4.95
CA ASP A 107 6.08 47.46 -3.92
C ASP A 107 6.56 46.78 -2.62
N ASP A 108 7.76 47.05 -2.10
CA ASP A 108 8.37 48.35 -1.79
C ASP A 108 9.90 48.19 -1.57
N ASP A 109 10.61 49.31 -1.45
CA ASP A 109 12.05 49.52 -1.49
C ASP A 109 12.95 48.70 -0.52
N THR A 110 14.22 48.59 -0.93
CA THR A 110 15.46 48.45 -0.10
C THR A 110 15.95 47.06 0.32
N LEU A 111 17.05 46.57 -0.30
CA LEU A 111 18.38 46.48 0.36
C LEU A 111 19.51 46.15 -0.65
N PHE A 112 20.61 46.89 -0.53
CA PHE A 112 21.79 46.96 -1.40
C PHE A 112 22.63 45.67 -1.54
N VAL A 113 23.19 45.48 -2.73
CA VAL A 113 24.51 44.89 -3.08
C VAL A 113 24.74 45.29 -4.55
N VAL A 114 25.74 46.03 -5.00
CA VAL A 114 27.15 46.24 -4.61
C VAL A 114 27.54 47.67 -5.00
#